data_AF-X1R794-F1
#
_entry.id   AF-X1R794-F1
#
_cell.length_a   1.000
_cell.length_b   1.000
_cell.length_c   1.000
_cell.angle_alpha   90.00
_cell.angle_beta   90.00
_cell.angle_gamma   90.00
#
_symmetry.space_group_name_H-M   'P 1'
#
loop_
_entity.id
_entity.type
_entity.pdbx_description
1 polymer ?
#
loop_
_entity_poly.entity_id
_entity_poly.type
_entity_poly.pdbx_seq_one_letter_code
_entity_poly.pdbx_strand_id
1 'polypeptide(L)'
;NLPQGIDRAIVIAIEMDSPGLSTTPALPACAATGLGYSKMAFIISCLGEFIRNLGYQAIQCGNDTALSIPLAVDVGLGALGRNGLLVTPEYGSGVRICKVFTDLPLVSDESNLNFISKLSNFCKSCYQCAEICETKAISFQSEPDFRGETISNNPGVKKYYINPEKCFEFWAENTSDCSKCITICPFSNIKKSLTVDKFWKE
;
A
#
# COMPACT_ATOMS: atom_id res chain seq x y z
N ASN A 1 18.04 13.34 4.29
CA ASN A 1 17.54 13.88 5.57
C ASN A 1 16.61 15.04 5.28
N LEU A 2 15.50 15.14 6.02
CA LEU A 2 14.57 16.26 5.91
C LEU A 2 15.17 17.55 6.47
N PRO A 3 14.68 18.74 6.06
CA PRO A 3 15.08 20.01 6.67
C PRO A 3 14.86 20.02 8.19
N GLN A 4 15.69 20.79 8.89
CA GLN A 4 15.56 20.95 10.34
C GLN A 4 14.18 21.53 10.71
N GLY A 5 13.57 20.98 11.76
CA GLY A 5 12.25 21.39 12.24
C GLY A 5 11.07 20.61 11.65
N ILE A 6 11.28 19.88 10.55
CA ILE A 6 10.26 18.99 9.98
C ILE A 6 10.22 17.69 10.79
N ASP A 7 9.26 17.57 11.69
CA ASP A 7 9.16 16.48 12.67
C ASP A 7 7.76 15.83 12.75
N ARG A 8 6.83 16.21 11.86
CA ARG A 8 5.52 15.59 11.71
C ARG A 8 5.30 15.08 10.29
N ALA A 9 4.48 14.04 10.17
CA ALA A 9 4.01 13.50 8.92
C ALA A 9 2.49 13.32 8.97
N ILE A 10 1.78 13.87 7.98
CA ILE A 10 0.38 13.56 7.72
C ILE A 10 0.37 12.45 6.67
N VAL A 11 -0.20 11.29 7.00
CA VAL A 11 -0.25 10.12 6.12
C VAL A 11 -1.66 9.93 5.62
N ILE A 12 -1.82 9.68 4.32
CA ILE A 12 -3.12 9.64 3.65
C ILE A 12 -3.23 8.33 2.88
N ALA A 13 -4.30 7.57 3.15
CA ALA A 13 -4.69 6.41 2.36
C ALA A 13 -5.82 6.81 1.39
N ILE A 14 -5.67 6.44 0.12
CA ILE A 14 -6.60 6.76 -0.96
C ILE A 14 -7.13 5.45 -1.52
N GLU A 15 -8.42 5.20 -1.35
CA GLU A 15 -9.09 4.02 -1.93
C GLU A 15 -8.95 4.01 -3.46
N MET A 16 -8.58 2.85 -3.98
CA MET A 16 -8.61 2.53 -5.40
C MET A 16 -9.98 2.00 -5.81
N ASP A 17 -10.36 2.23 -7.07
CA ASP A 17 -11.64 1.79 -7.61
C ASP A 17 -11.78 0.25 -7.55
N SER A 18 -12.71 -0.22 -6.71
CA SER A 18 -12.94 -1.64 -6.44
C SER A 18 -13.39 -2.43 -7.68
N PRO A 19 -14.37 -1.94 -8.49
CA PRO A 19 -14.72 -2.57 -9.77
C PRO A 19 -13.53 -2.68 -10.73
N GLY A 20 -12.74 -1.61 -10.89
CA GLY A 20 -11.55 -1.62 -11.74
C GLY A 20 -10.52 -2.64 -11.27
N LEU A 21 -10.16 -2.62 -9.98
CA LEU A 21 -9.23 -3.59 -9.40
C LEU A 21 -9.69 -5.05 -9.56
N SER A 22 -10.99 -5.31 -9.52
CA SER A 22 -11.54 -6.65 -9.65
C SER A 22 -11.26 -7.33 -11.00
N THR A 23 -10.83 -6.56 -12.00
CA THR A 23 -10.42 -7.04 -13.33
C THR A 23 -8.96 -7.45 -13.42
N THR A 24 -8.21 -7.38 -12.30
CA THR A 24 -6.78 -7.69 -12.26
C THR A 24 -6.47 -9.06 -12.91
N PRO A 25 -5.45 -9.15 -13.77
CA PRO A 25 -4.41 -8.16 -14.05
C PRO A 25 -4.67 -7.33 -15.33
N ALA A 26 -5.93 -7.14 -15.73
CA ALA A 26 -6.26 -6.40 -16.95
C ALA A 26 -6.14 -4.87 -16.79
N LEU A 27 -6.13 -4.17 -17.92
CA LEU A 27 -5.93 -2.71 -17.98
C LEU A 27 -6.92 -1.85 -17.16
N PRO A 28 -8.20 -2.22 -16.93
CA PRO A 28 -9.05 -1.45 -16.02
C PRO A 28 -8.53 -1.41 -14.57
N ALA A 29 -7.84 -2.47 -14.11
CA ALA A 29 -7.16 -2.45 -12.82
C ALA A 29 -5.99 -1.46 -12.80
N CYS A 30 -5.25 -1.36 -13.90
CA CYS A 30 -4.20 -0.34 -14.09
C CYS A 30 -4.77 1.08 -14.08
N ALA A 31 -5.92 1.31 -14.72
CA ALA A 31 -6.61 2.59 -14.67
C ALA A 31 -7.04 2.95 -13.23
N ALA A 32 -7.54 1.99 -12.44
CA ALA A 32 -7.86 2.20 -11.03
C ALA A 32 -6.63 2.63 -10.21
N THR A 33 -5.48 1.98 -10.44
CA THR A 33 -4.18 2.39 -9.88
C THR A 33 -3.80 3.80 -10.30
N GLY A 34 -3.83 4.10 -11.61
CA GLY A 34 -3.43 5.39 -12.17
C GLY A 34 -4.27 6.55 -11.63
N LEU A 35 -5.58 6.35 -11.53
CA LEU A 35 -6.48 7.32 -10.90
C LEU A 35 -6.12 7.56 -9.43
N GLY A 36 -5.73 6.51 -8.69
CA GLY A 36 -5.22 6.65 -7.33
C GLY A 36 -4.00 7.56 -7.23
N TYR A 37 -3.06 7.47 -8.18
CA TYR A 37 -1.90 8.38 -8.24
C TYR A 37 -2.27 9.82 -8.61
N SER A 38 -3.23 10.03 -9.52
CA SER A 38 -3.72 11.37 -9.83
C SER A 38 -4.40 12.02 -8.63
N LYS A 39 -5.25 11.26 -7.90
CA LYS A 39 -5.86 11.72 -6.64
C LYS A 39 -4.80 12.05 -5.59
N MET A 40 -3.76 11.23 -5.48
CA MET A 40 -2.62 11.48 -4.60
C MET A 40 -1.98 12.83 -4.89
N ALA A 41 -1.60 13.09 -6.14
CA ALA A 41 -0.96 14.34 -6.53
C ALA A 41 -1.85 15.56 -6.23
N PHE A 42 -3.15 15.45 -6.51
CA PHE A 42 -4.12 16.50 -6.18
C PHE A 42 -4.19 16.77 -4.67
N ILE A 43 -4.42 15.73 -3.85
CA ILE A 43 -4.63 15.87 -2.41
C ILE A 43 -3.40 16.48 -1.72
N ILE A 44 -2.19 15.96 -1.99
CA ILE A 44 -0.98 16.49 -1.34
C ILE A 44 -0.71 17.93 -1.76
N SER A 45 -1.00 18.29 -3.01
CA SER A 45 -0.83 19.67 -3.50
C SER A 45 -1.72 20.63 -2.73
N CYS A 46 -3.02 20.32 -2.64
CA CYS A 46 -3.99 21.11 -1.89
C CYS A 46 -3.65 21.19 -0.40
N LEU A 47 -3.33 20.05 0.23
CA LEU A 47 -3.02 20.02 1.66
C LEU A 47 -1.73 20.77 1.99
N GLY A 48 -0.67 20.59 1.20
CA GLY A 48 0.57 21.29 1.47
C GLY A 48 0.45 22.80 1.24
N GLU A 49 -0.36 23.25 0.27
CA GLU A 49 -0.62 24.68 0.09
C GLU A 49 -1.48 25.25 1.22
N PHE A 50 -2.46 24.49 1.70
CA PHE A 50 -3.21 24.85 2.90
C PHE A 50 -2.28 25.05 4.11
N ILE A 51 -1.37 24.11 4.37
CA ILE A 51 -0.41 24.19 5.48
C ILE A 51 0.54 25.40 5.32
N ARG A 52 1.02 25.66 4.10
CA ARG A 52 1.85 26.85 3.83
C ARG A 52 1.11 28.16 4.08
N ASN A 53 -0.17 28.23 3.73
CA ASN A 53 -1.01 29.41 4.00
C ASN A 53 -1.30 29.62 5.49
N LEU A 54 -1.12 28.60 6.34
CA LEU A 54 -1.14 28.73 7.80
C LEU A 54 0.20 29.23 8.38
N GLY A 55 1.24 29.41 7.56
CA GLY A 55 2.57 29.88 7.97
C GLY A 55 3.56 28.76 8.30
N TYR A 56 3.26 27.50 7.97
CA TYR A 56 4.09 26.33 8.26
C TYR A 56 4.76 25.79 6.99
N GLN A 57 5.83 25.02 7.15
CA GLN A 57 6.46 24.31 6.05
C GLN A 57 5.70 23.02 5.72
N ALA A 58 5.61 22.71 4.43
CA ALA A 58 4.99 21.47 3.95
C ALA A 58 5.77 20.90 2.77
N ILE A 59 6.20 19.65 2.91
CA ILE A 59 6.89 18.87 1.88
C ILE A 59 5.92 17.78 1.42
N GLN A 60 5.30 18.00 0.27
CA GLN A 60 4.46 17.01 -0.39
C GLN A 60 5.29 15.84 -0.89
N CYS A 61 4.87 14.60 -0.61
CA CYS A 61 5.54 13.41 -1.13
C CYS A 61 4.53 12.35 -1.58
N GLY A 62 4.73 11.83 -2.79
CA GLY A 62 3.96 10.72 -3.35
C GLY A 62 4.52 9.39 -2.88
N ASN A 63 5.19 8.66 -3.78
CA ASN A 63 5.89 7.40 -3.48
C ASN A 63 7.34 7.59 -2.99
N ASP A 64 7.86 8.81 -3.04
CA ASP A 64 9.26 9.16 -2.85
C ASP A 64 9.61 9.54 -1.40
N THR A 65 10.85 9.92 -1.13
CA THR A 65 11.35 10.50 0.14
C THR A 65 11.39 9.56 1.36
N ALA A 66 10.35 8.76 1.61
CA ALA A 66 10.25 7.84 2.74
C ALA A 66 9.34 6.64 2.44
N LEU A 67 9.50 5.56 3.18
CA LEU A 67 8.65 4.37 3.07
C LEU A 67 7.24 4.67 3.62
N SER A 68 6.22 4.63 2.76
CA SER A 68 4.85 4.99 3.14
C SER A 68 4.18 3.98 4.07
N ILE A 69 4.46 2.68 3.94
CA ILE A 69 3.79 1.65 4.73
C ILE A 69 4.12 1.76 6.23
N PRO A 70 5.40 1.85 6.66
CA PRO A 70 5.72 2.05 8.07
C PRO A 70 5.02 3.28 8.67
N LEU A 71 5.05 4.42 7.97
CA LEU A 71 4.36 5.64 8.43
C LEU A 71 2.85 5.41 8.62
N ALA A 72 2.20 4.71 7.68
CA ALA A 72 0.77 4.40 7.78
C ALA A 72 0.45 3.42 8.92
N VAL A 73 1.36 2.49 9.23
CA VAL A 73 1.22 1.59 10.39
C VAL A 73 1.36 2.35 11.70
N ASP A 74 2.35 3.26 11.79
CA ASP A 74 2.63 4.05 12.99
C ASP A 74 1.42 4.89 13.42
N VAL A 75 0.70 5.47 12.46
CA VAL A 75 -0.52 6.27 12.70
C VAL A 75 -1.83 5.46 12.67
N GLY A 76 -1.75 4.13 12.66
CA GLY A 76 -2.91 3.25 12.84
C GLY A 76 -3.83 3.08 11.62
N LEU A 77 -3.42 3.50 10.42
CA LEU A 77 -4.22 3.30 9.18
C LEU A 77 -4.35 1.83 8.78
N GLY A 78 -3.46 0.96 9.26
CA GLY A 78 -3.50 -0.45 8.92
C GLY A 78 -2.33 -1.24 9.47
N ALA A 79 -2.10 -2.41 8.89
CA ALA A 79 -1.02 -3.31 9.25
C ALA A 79 -0.32 -3.87 8.01
N LEU A 80 0.94 -4.27 8.16
CA LEU A 80 1.71 -4.89 7.07
C LEU A 80 1.25 -6.34 6.85
N GLY A 81 0.75 -6.64 5.65
CA GLY A 81 0.32 -7.99 5.26
C GLY A 81 1.45 -8.86 4.72
N ARG A 82 1.19 -10.17 4.59
CA ARG A 82 2.10 -11.14 3.94
C ARG A 82 2.47 -10.73 2.50
N ASN A 83 1.54 -10.08 1.80
CA ASN A 83 1.74 -9.56 0.44
C ASN A 83 2.73 -8.37 0.39
N GLY A 84 3.27 -7.92 1.52
CA GLY A 84 4.22 -6.81 1.59
C GLY A 84 3.57 -5.43 1.48
N LEU A 85 2.23 -5.34 1.53
CA LEU A 85 1.46 -4.11 1.39
C LEU A 85 0.80 -3.71 2.72
N LEU A 86 0.40 -2.45 2.84
CA LEU A 86 -0.53 -2.03 3.88
C LEU A 86 -1.87 -2.72 3.64
N VAL A 87 -2.46 -3.27 4.69
CA VAL A 87 -3.84 -3.75 4.72
C VAL A 87 -4.58 -2.84 5.69
N THR A 88 -5.62 -2.15 5.25
CA THR A 88 -6.49 -1.35 6.12
C THR A 88 -7.74 -2.16 6.51
N PRO A 89 -8.40 -1.84 7.63
CA PRO A 89 -9.66 -2.48 8.01
C PRO A 89 -10.78 -2.33 6.97
N GLU A 90 -10.86 -1.18 6.30
CA GLU A 90 -11.97 -0.77 5.44
C GLU A 90 -11.80 -1.25 3.99
N TYR A 91 -10.56 -1.25 3.49
CA TYR A 91 -10.26 -1.39 2.06
C TYR A 91 -9.23 -2.49 1.75
N GLY A 92 -8.74 -3.18 2.78
CA GLY A 92 -7.62 -4.12 2.64
C GLY A 92 -6.40 -3.44 2.04
N SER A 93 -5.74 -4.07 1.08
CA SER A 93 -4.62 -3.45 0.34
C SER A 93 -5.06 -2.61 -0.86
N GLY A 94 -6.36 -2.33 -1.01
CA GLY A 94 -6.94 -1.55 -2.10
C GLY A 94 -6.74 -0.04 -1.95
N VAL A 95 -5.59 0.40 -1.42
CA VAL A 95 -5.29 1.82 -1.17
C VAL A 95 -3.94 2.23 -1.73
N ARG A 96 -3.82 3.51 -2.13
CA ARG A 96 -2.54 4.19 -2.37
C ARG A 96 -2.21 5.07 -1.17
N ILE A 97 -0.92 5.24 -0.88
CA ILE A 97 -0.48 5.98 0.31
C ILE A 97 0.40 7.14 -0.11
N CYS A 98 0.12 8.32 0.41
CA CYS A 98 0.98 9.49 0.29
C CYS A 98 1.14 10.19 1.65
N LYS A 99 2.00 11.21 1.68
CA LYS A 99 2.33 11.90 2.91
C LYS A 99 2.75 13.34 2.67
N VAL A 100 2.54 14.16 3.68
CA VAL A 100 3.08 15.52 3.77
C VAL A 100 3.91 15.60 5.04
N PHE A 101 5.20 15.93 4.90
CA PHE A 101 6.04 16.25 6.06
C PHE A 101 5.94 17.73 6.39
N THR A 102 5.85 18.08 7.66
CA THR A 102 5.58 19.45 8.10
C THR A 102 6.16 19.73 9.49
N ASP A 103 6.32 21.02 9.80
CA ASP A 103 6.57 21.56 11.14
C ASP A 103 5.27 22.07 11.83
N LEU A 104 4.11 21.89 11.18
CA LEU A 104 2.80 22.17 11.77
C LEU A 104 2.61 21.36 13.05
N PRO A 105 2.31 21.99 14.20
CA PRO A 105 2.02 21.29 15.44
C PRO A 105 0.77 20.41 15.30
N LEU A 106 0.95 19.10 15.39
CA LEU A 106 -0.11 18.10 15.29
C LEU A 106 -0.07 17.16 16.48
N VAL A 107 -1.25 16.69 16.88
CA VAL A 107 -1.40 15.55 17.79
C VAL A 107 -1.20 14.27 16.96
N SER A 108 -0.29 13.40 17.41
CA SER A 108 -0.01 12.14 16.72
C SER A 108 -1.07 11.10 17.03
N ASP A 109 -1.52 10.40 16.00
CA ASP A 109 -2.29 9.17 16.15
C ASP A 109 -1.41 8.02 16.68
N GLU A 110 -2.05 6.99 17.21
CA GLU A 110 -1.39 5.79 17.72
C GLU A 110 -1.59 4.60 16.77
N SER A 111 -0.64 3.67 16.80
CA SER A 111 -0.72 2.44 16.00
C SER A 111 -1.87 1.55 16.47
N ASN A 112 -2.59 0.95 15.51
CA ASN A 112 -3.68 0.01 15.81
C ASN A 112 -3.14 -1.39 16.13
N LEU A 113 -2.61 -1.57 17.35
CA LEU A 113 -1.98 -2.82 17.80
C LEU A 113 -2.91 -4.04 17.70
N ASN A 114 -4.21 -3.84 17.93
CA ASN A 114 -5.21 -4.90 17.81
C ASN A 114 -5.31 -5.42 16.37
N PHE A 115 -5.39 -4.52 15.39
CA PHE A 115 -5.45 -4.90 13.99
C PHE A 115 -4.14 -5.50 13.49
N ILE A 116 -3.00 -4.96 13.92
CA ILE A 116 -1.66 -5.51 13.62
C ILE A 116 -1.56 -6.96 14.09
N SER A 117 -1.94 -7.24 15.34
CA SER A 117 -1.92 -8.62 15.89
C SER A 117 -2.89 -9.53 15.13
N LYS A 118 -4.11 -9.06 14.85
CA LYS A 118 -5.13 -9.81 14.10
C LYS A 118 -4.62 -10.21 12.71
N LEU A 119 -4.09 -9.27 11.95
CA LEU A 119 -3.59 -9.53 10.60
C LEU A 119 -2.35 -10.43 10.63
N SER A 120 -1.40 -10.16 11.52
CA SER A 120 -0.18 -10.96 11.66
C SER A 120 -0.50 -12.43 11.93
N ASN A 121 -1.41 -12.70 12.88
CA ASN A 121 -1.85 -14.05 13.20
C ASN A 121 -2.58 -14.71 12.03
N PHE A 122 -3.45 -13.99 11.34
CA PHE A 122 -4.17 -14.51 10.17
C PHE A 122 -3.23 -14.87 9.01
N CYS A 123 -2.22 -14.04 8.77
CA CYS A 123 -1.25 -14.27 7.70
C CYS A 123 -0.39 -15.52 7.91
N LYS A 124 -0.25 -16.05 9.14
CA LYS A 124 0.52 -17.28 9.42
C LYS A 124 -0.03 -18.54 8.74
N SER A 125 -1.33 -18.58 8.43
CA SER A 125 -1.99 -19.77 7.87
C SER A 125 -2.77 -19.55 6.58
N CYS A 126 -3.02 -18.31 6.14
CA CYS A 126 -3.88 -18.04 4.98
C CYS A 126 -3.23 -18.36 3.62
N TYR A 127 -1.99 -17.90 3.38
CA TYR A 127 -1.21 -18.05 2.14
C TYR A 127 -1.86 -17.65 0.80
N GLN A 128 -3.13 -17.26 0.73
CA GLN A 128 -3.84 -17.01 -0.53
C GLN A 128 -3.14 -16.03 -1.49
N CYS A 129 -2.53 -14.96 -0.96
CA CYS A 129 -1.75 -14.02 -1.78
C CYS A 129 -0.48 -14.65 -2.37
N ALA A 130 0.15 -15.58 -1.66
CA ALA A 130 1.30 -16.34 -2.16
C ALA A 130 0.89 -17.41 -3.18
N GLU A 131 -0.23 -18.09 -2.93
CA GLU A 131 -0.78 -19.11 -3.82
C GLU A 131 -1.13 -18.55 -5.20
N ILE A 132 -1.84 -17.41 -5.24
CA ILE A 132 -2.28 -16.78 -6.50
C ILE A 132 -1.14 -16.11 -7.27
N CYS A 133 0.01 -15.86 -6.62
CA CYS A 133 1.14 -15.19 -7.25
C CYS A 133 1.83 -16.13 -8.24
N GLU A 134 1.77 -15.79 -9.53
CA GLU A 134 2.31 -16.60 -10.63
C GLU A 134 3.83 -16.71 -10.56
N THR A 135 4.52 -15.59 -10.31
CA THR A 135 6.00 -15.55 -10.23
C THR A 135 6.54 -16.02 -8.88
N LYS A 136 5.67 -16.42 -7.94
CA LYS A 136 6.05 -16.86 -6.58
C LYS A 136 6.92 -15.82 -5.87
N ALA A 137 6.56 -14.54 -6.04
CA ALA A 137 7.22 -13.41 -5.41
C ALA A 137 6.91 -13.28 -3.90
N ILE A 138 5.82 -13.87 -3.42
CA ILE A 138 5.39 -13.75 -2.02
C ILE A 138 5.78 -15.01 -1.24
N SER A 139 6.37 -14.81 -0.06
CA SER A 139 6.91 -15.88 0.78
C SER A 139 5.84 -16.88 1.25
N PHE A 140 6.18 -18.17 1.16
CA PHE A 140 5.44 -19.30 1.75
C PHE A 140 5.96 -19.68 3.15
N GLN A 141 6.88 -18.91 3.73
CA GLN A 141 7.36 -19.19 5.09
C GLN A 141 6.23 -19.01 6.10
N SER A 142 6.17 -19.89 7.10
CA SER A 142 5.14 -19.84 8.13
C SER A 142 5.33 -18.70 9.12
N GLU A 143 6.57 -18.24 9.29
CA GLU A 143 6.91 -17.13 10.17
C GLU A 143 7.64 -16.02 9.39
N PRO A 144 7.49 -14.76 9.80
CA PRO A 144 8.21 -13.65 9.20
C PRO A 144 9.70 -13.66 9.60
N ASP A 145 10.55 -13.16 8.71
CA ASP A 145 12.00 -13.10 8.87
C ASP A 145 12.44 -11.65 9.11
N PHE A 146 13.69 -11.44 9.56
CA PHE A 146 14.35 -10.14 9.66
C PHE A 146 15.17 -9.79 8.40
N ARG A 147 15.33 -10.73 7.46
CA ARG A 147 16.12 -10.54 6.25
C ARG A 147 15.34 -10.96 5.01
N GLY A 148 15.36 -10.11 3.99
CA GLY A 148 14.87 -10.43 2.65
C GLY A 148 15.95 -11.04 1.76
N GLU A 149 15.52 -11.64 0.65
CA GLU A 149 16.41 -12.35 -0.28
C GLU A 149 17.10 -11.43 -1.28
N THR A 150 16.61 -10.20 -1.48
CA THR A 150 17.09 -9.32 -2.55
C THR A 150 17.57 -7.96 -2.03
N ILE A 151 18.37 -7.26 -2.84
CA ILE A 151 18.85 -5.90 -2.54
C ILE A 151 17.70 -4.89 -2.41
N SER A 152 16.56 -5.20 -3.01
CA SER A 152 15.33 -4.41 -2.98
C SER A 152 14.58 -4.54 -1.64
N ASN A 153 15.12 -5.27 -0.68
CA ASN A 153 14.56 -5.46 0.65
C ASN A 153 15.37 -4.71 1.71
N ASN A 154 14.73 -3.78 2.43
CA ASN A 154 15.32 -3.18 3.63
C ASN A 154 15.30 -4.20 4.80
N PRO A 155 16.46 -4.69 5.29
CA PRO A 155 16.55 -5.67 6.37
C PRO A 155 16.26 -5.05 7.75
N GLY A 156 16.17 -5.88 8.78
CA GLY A 156 16.12 -5.46 10.18
C GLY A 156 14.72 -5.29 10.77
N VAL A 157 13.67 -5.49 9.98
CA VAL A 157 12.27 -5.48 10.45
C VAL A 157 11.66 -6.85 10.24
N LYS A 158 11.06 -7.42 11.29
CA LYS A 158 10.42 -8.74 11.19
C LYS A 158 9.17 -8.67 10.32
N LYS A 159 9.22 -9.23 9.11
CA LYS A 159 8.09 -9.26 8.15
C LYS A 159 8.20 -10.42 7.16
N TYR A 160 7.10 -10.66 6.44
CA TYR A 160 7.15 -11.49 5.24
C TYR A 160 7.76 -10.68 4.11
N TYR A 161 9.02 -10.94 3.81
CA TYR A 161 9.68 -10.34 2.67
C TYR A 161 9.11 -10.91 1.37
N ILE A 162 8.78 -10.03 0.42
CA ILE A 162 8.50 -10.40 -0.96
C ILE A 162 9.78 -10.26 -1.79
N ASN A 163 9.89 -11.01 -2.88
CA ASN A 163 10.88 -10.81 -3.92
C ASN A 163 10.33 -9.77 -4.92
N PRO A 164 10.76 -8.48 -4.84
CA PRO A 164 10.15 -7.42 -5.64
C PRO A 164 10.54 -7.52 -7.12
N GLU A 165 11.71 -8.10 -7.41
CA GLU A 165 12.20 -8.31 -8.78
C GLU A 165 11.30 -9.29 -9.53
N LYS A 166 10.92 -10.41 -8.91
CA LYS A 166 9.94 -11.36 -9.47
C LYS A 166 8.53 -10.77 -9.60
N CYS A 167 8.15 -9.87 -8.70
CA CYS A 167 6.88 -9.16 -8.83
C CYS A 167 6.88 -8.24 -10.05
N PHE A 168 7.99 -7.53 -10.27
CA PHE A 168 8.17 -6.62 -11.39
C PHE A 168 8.34 -7.34 -12.73
N GLU A 169 8.96 -8.52 -12.75
CA GLU A 169 9.05 -9.38 -13.93
C GLU A 169 7.66 -9.66 -14.53
N PHE A 170 6.68 -10.00 -13.69
CA PHE A 170 5.30 -10.17 -14.14
C PHE A 170 4.74 -8.89 -14.79
N TRP A 171 5.06 -7.70 -14.27
CA TRP A 171 4.55 -6.44 -14.84
C TRP A 171 5.13 -6.20 -16.23
N ALA A 172 6.40 -6.52 -16.44
CA ALA A 172 7.05 -6.43 -17.73
C ALA A 172 6.40 -7.38 -18.75
N GLU A 173 6.08 -8.61 -18.35
CA GLU A 173 5.39 -9.60 -19.20
C GLU A 173 3.93 -9.24 -19.46
N ASN A 174 3.21 -8.79 -18.43
CA ASN A 174 1.80 -8.42 -18.49
C ASN A 174 1.58 -7.05 -19.15
N THR A 175 2.63 -6.27 -19.40
CA THR A 175 2.62 -4.89 -19.95
C THR A 175 1.81 -3.88 -19.12
N SER A 176 1.43 -4.25 -17.90
CA SER A 176 0.69 -3.43 -16.95
C SER A 176 0.90 -3.94 -15.52
N ASP A 177 0.49 -3.15 -14.53
CA ASP A 177 0.60 -3.53 -13.13
C ASP A 177 -0.32 -4.71 -12.77
N CYS A 178 0.05 -5.39 -11.68
CA CYS A 178 -0.72 -6.50 -11.12
C CYS A 178 -1.31 -6.10 -9.77
N SER A 179 -2.38 -6.78 -9.37
CA SER A 179 -3.04 -6.57 -8.09
C SER A 179 -3.74 -7.82 -7.56
N LYS A 180 -3.40 -9.02 -8.07
CA LYS A 180 -3.99 -10.28 -7.61
C LYS A 180 -3.81 -10.51 -6.11
N CYS A 181 -2.67 -10.13 -5.54
CA CYS A 181 -2.41 -10.22 -4.11
C CYS A 181 -3.25 -9.24 -3.26
N ILE A 182 -3.78 -8.18 -3.87
CA ILE A 182 -4.69 -7.22 -3.25
C ILE A 182 -6.11 -7.80 -3.27
N THR A 183 -6.57 -8.27 -4.43
CA THR A 183 -7.97 -8.68 -4.63
C THR A 183 -8.29 -10.04 -4.00
N ILE A 184 -7.31 -10.96 -3.92
CA ILE A 184 -7.53 -12.26 -3.28
C ILE A 184 -7.52 -12.19 -1.75
N CYS A 185 -6.99 -11.12 -1.17
CA CYS A 185 -6.79 -11.03 0.27
C CYS A 185 -8.16 -11.07 0.98
N PRO A 186 -8.36 -11.91 2.03
CA PRO A 186 -9.61 -11.96 2.78
C PRO A 186 -10.01 -10.65 3.48
N PHE A 187 -9.06 -9.74 3.65
CA PHE A 187 -9.30 -8.39 4.18
C PHE A 187 -9.66 -7.39 3.07
N SER A 188 -9.65 -7.79 1.80
CA SER A 188 -10.13 -6.96 0.70
C SER A 188 -11.64 -6.81 0.74
N ASN A 189 -12.13 -5.63 0.38
CA ASN A 189 -13.55 -5.39 0.16
C ASN A 189 -14.02 -5.84 -1.24
N ILE A 190 -13.10 -6.33 -2.10
CA ILE A 190 -13.37 -6.78 -3.47
C ILE A 190 -13.93 -8.21 -3.43
N LYS A 191 -15.24 -8.35 -3.64
CA LYS A 191 -15.94 -9.63 -3.42
C LYS A 191 -15.97 -10.56 -4.64
N LYS A 192 -15.83 -10.03 -5.84
CA LYS A 192 -15.96 -10.80 -7.10
C LYS A 192 -14.97 -10.29 -8.11
N SER A 193 -14.30 -11.21 -8.82
CA SER A 193 -13.52 -10.85 -10.00
C SER A 193 -14.44 -10.59 -11.18
N LEU A 194 -14.14 -9.54 -11.94
CA LEU A 194 -14.84 -9.17 -13.17
C LEU A 194 -13.98 -9.46 -14.39
N THR A 195 -14.63 -9.87 -15.47
CA THR A 195 -14.02 -9.86 -16.81
C THR A 195 -14.07 -8.44 -17.37
N VAL A 196 -13.16 -8.10 -18.29
CA VAL A 196 -13.14 -6.78 -18.96
C VAL A 196 -14.48 -6.47 -19.61
N ASP A 197 -15.10 -7.45 -20.27
CA ASP A 197 -16.42 -7.26 -20.92
C ASP A 197 -17.56 -6.95 -19.94
N LYS A 198 -17.47 -7.43 -18.68
CA LYS A 198 -18.49 -7.12 -17.67
C LYS A 198 -18.27 -5.73 -17.10
N PHE A 199 -17.01 -5.36 -16.86
CA PHE A 199 -16.64 -4.03 -16.37
C PHE A 199 -17.17 -2.90 -17.27
N TRP A 200 -17.13 -3.05 -18.60
CA TRP A 200 -17.62 -2.00 -19.53
C TRP A 200 -19.13 -2.02 -19.80
N LYS A 201 -19.86 -3.02 -19.29
CA LYS A 201 -21.31 -3.14 -19.50
C LYS A 201 -22.14 -2.71 -18.28
N GLU A 202 -21.51 -2.60 -17.13
CA GLU A 202 -22.07 -2.03 -15.90
C GLU A 202 -21.91 -0.51 -15.91
#